data_AF-A0A1U7LMU0-F1
#
_entry.id   AF-A0A1U7LMU0-F1
#
_cell.length_a   1.000
_cell.length_b   1.000
_cell.length_c   1.000
_cell.angle_alpha   90.00
_cell.angle_beta   90.00
_cell.angle_gamma   90.00
#
_symmetry.space_group_name_H-M   'P 1'
#
loop_
_entity.id
_entity.type
_entity.pdbx_description
1 polymer ?
#
loop_
_entity_poly.entity_id
_entity_poly.type
_entity_poly.pdbx_seq_one_letter_code
_entity_poly.pdbx_strand_id
1 'polypeptide(L)' 'MSKSEIKHMVIDTLLKMFSISHTKNTMVGNAHVLGVSGGEQKRVSIAEMMVCQATICSWDNTTCGPDAPLL' A
#
# COMPACT_ATOMS: atom_id res chain seq x y z
N MET A 1 1.46 27.17 -7.12
CA MET A 1 1.21 25.76 -6.77
C MET A 1 -0.08 25.31 -7.43
N SER A 2 0.05 24.70 -8.60
CA SER A 2 -1.05 24.02 -9.28
C SER A 2 -1.55 22.84 -8.46
N LYS A 3 -2.83 22.48 -8.61
CA LYS A 3 -3.44 21.31 -7.97
C LYS A 3 -2.69 20.01 -8.29
N SER A 4 -2.01 19.93 -9.44
CA SER A 4 -1.18 18.80 -9.83
C SER A 4 0.09 18.68 -8.99
N GLU A 5 0.76 19.79 -8.67
CA GLU A 5 1.98 19.81 -7.86
C GLU A 5 1.69 19.37 -6.41
N ILE A 6 0.56 19.81 -5.86
CA ILE A 6 0.12 19.40 -4.51
C ILE A 6 -0.14 17.89 -4.47
N LYS A 7 -0.80 17.33 -5.48
CA LYS A 7 -1.04 15.88 -5.57
C LYS A 7 0.27 15.09 -5.61
N HIS A 8 1.24 15.53 -6.42
CA HIS A 8 2.54 14.88 -6.51
C HIS A 8 3.30 14.92 -5.17
N MET A 9 3.29 16.07 -4.48
CA MET A 9 3.93 16.19 -3.16
C MET A 9 3.29 15.26 -2.13
N VAL A 10 1.95 15.19 -2.09
CA VAL A 10 1.22 14.32 -1.15
C VAL A 10 1.53 12.85 -1.42
N ILE A 11 1.50 12.43 -2.70
CA ILE A 11 1.82 11.07 -3.10
C ILE A 11 3.26 10.71 -2.73
N ASP A 12 4.25 11.55 -3.03
CA ASP A 12 5.66 11.27 -2.70
C ASP A 12 5.91 11.25 -1.18
N THR A 13 5.18 12.04 -0.40
CA THR A 13 5.26 12.03 1.07
C THR A 13 4.71 10.72 1.63
N LEU A 14 3.57 10.27 1.14
CA LEU A 14 2.95 9.00 1.55
C LEU A 14 3.81 7.80 1.14
N LEU A 15 4.34 7.77 -0.08
CA LEU A 15 5.23 6.71 -0.54
C LEU A 15 6.48 6.58 0.34
N LYS A 16 7.03 7.71 0.81
CA LYS A 16 8.13 7.73 1.77
C LYS A 16 7.70 7.23 3.16
N MET A 17 6.54 7.63 3.66
CA MET A 17 6.02 7.18 4.97
C MET A 17 5.81 5.67 5.05
N PHE A 18 5.36 5.05 3.97
CA PHE A 18 5.13 3.60 3.92
C PHE A 18 6.35 2.79 3.49
N SER A 19 7.49 3.45 3.23
CA SER A 19 8.73 2.82 2.75
C SER A 19 8.52 1.92 1.52
N ILE A 20 7.58 2.28 0.64
CA ILE A 20 7.26 1.60 -0.63
C ILE A 20 7.75 2.41 -1.84
N SER A 21 8.65 3.36 -1.63
CA SER A 21 9.23 4.20 -2.68
C SER A 21 9.85 3.38 -3.82
N HIS A 22 10.40 2.20 -3.53
CA HIS A 22 11.02 1.31 -4.52
C HIS A 22 10.00 0.54 -5.38
N THR A 23 8.76 0.38 -4.91
CA THR A 23 7.67 -0.33 -5.59
C THR A 23 6.67 0.62 -6.29
N LYS A 24 7.02 1.91 -6.45
CA LYS A 24 6.17 2.91 -7.15
C LYS A 24 5.84 2.54 -8.60
N ASN A 25 6.74 1.86 -9.30
CA ASN A 25 6.59 1.49 -10.72
C ASN A 25 6.26 0.01 -10.94
N THR A 26 6.03 -0.74 -9.87
CA THR A 26 5.68 -2.17 -9.96
C THR A 26 4.17 -2.33 -9.81
N MET A 27 3.60 -3.25 -10.59
CA MET A 27 2.18 -3.56 -10.47
C MET A 27 1.89 -4.26 -9.14
N VAL A 28 0.83 -3.82 -8.44
CA VAL A 28 0.43 -4.41 -7.14
C VAL A 28 0.05 -5.91 -7.27
N GLY A 29 -0.23 -6.37 -8.48
CA GLY A 29 -0.52 -7.78 -8.77
C GLY A 29 -1.84 -8.24 -8.15
N ASN A 30 -2.26 -9.44 -8.52
CA ASN A 30 -3.39 -10.16 -7.93
C ASN A 30 -3.08 -11.67 -8.04
N ALA A 31 -3.95 -12.55 -7.56
CA ALA A 31 -3.75 -14.00 -7.60
C ALA A 31 -3.40 -14.59 -8.99
N HIS A 32 -3.67 -13.84 -10.07
CA HIS A 32 -3.37 -14.23 -11.45
C HIS A 32 -2.20 -13.46 -12.09
N VAL A 33 -1.67 -12.41 -11.45
CA VAL A 33 -0.58 -11.58 -11.99
C VAL A 33 0.49 -11.41 -10.92
N LEU A 34 1.70 -11.90 -11.22
CA LEU A 34 2.87 -11.75 -10.36
C LEU A 34 3.18 -10.25 -10.21
N GLY A 35 3.05 -9.73 -8.99
CA GLY A 35 3.28 -8.33 -8.65
C GLY A 35 4.09 -8.20 -7.36
N VAL A 36 3.79 -7.18 -6.56
CA VAL A 36 4.45 -6.94 -5.27
C VAL A 36 4.16 -8.02 -4.23
N SER A 37 5.02 -8.14 -3.22
CA SER A 37 4.85 -9.10 -2.11
C SER A 37 3.51 -8.88 -1.39
N GLY A 38 2.91 -9.94 -0.84
CA GLY A 38 1.68 -9.82 -0.05
C GLY A 38 1.79 -8.83 1.12
N GLY A 39 2.97 -8.72 1.72
CA GLY A 39 3.24 -7.71 2.76
C GLY A 39 3.29 -6.27 2.22
N GLU A 40 3.77 -6.08 0.99
CA GLU A 40 3.74 -4.78 0.30
C GLU A 40 2.32 -4.39 -0.11
N GLN A 41 1.52 -5.36 -0.61
CA GLN A 41 0.13 -5.14 -0.96
C GLN A 41 -0.70 -4.69 0.25
N LYS A 42 -0.47 -5.28 1.44
CA LYS A 42 -1.06 -4.80 2.70
C LYS A 42 -0.68 -3.33 2.95
N ARG A 43 0.60 -2.96 2.88
CA ARG A 43 1.04 -1.56 3.08
C ARG A 43 0.41 -0.56 2.10
N VAL A 44 0.23 -0.95 0.83
CA VAL A 44 -0.44 -0.12 -0.18
C VAL A 44 -1.91 0.13 0.15
N SER A 45 -2.64 -0.90 0.61
CA SER A 45 -4.04 -0.78 1.01
C SER A 45 -4.22 0.17 2.21
N ILE A 46 -3.30 0.11 3.17
CA ILE A 46 -3.27 1.05 4.31
C ILE A 46 -3.06 2.49 3.83
N ALA A 47 -2.11 2.71 2.91
CA ALA A 47 -1.80 4.02 2.37
C ALA A 47 -3.01 4.63 1.64
N GLU A 48 -3.73 3.83 0.87
CA GLU A 48 -4.95 4.24 0.16
C GLU A 48 -6.05 4.69 1.13
N MET A 49 -6.27 3.93 2.22
CA MET A 49 -7.24 4.31 3.26
C MET A 49 -6.87 5.63 3.96
N MET A 50 -5.59 5.88 4.20
CA MET A 50 -5.13 7.16 4.79
C MET A 50 -5.36 8.35 3.83
N VAL A 51 -5.15 8.16 2.53
CA VAL A 51 -5.45 9.19 1.51
C VAL A 51 -6.95 9.47 1.44
N CYS A 52 -7.77 8.43 1.59
CA CYS A 52 -9.23 8.53 1.58
C CYS A 52 -9.82 9.20 2.83
N GLN A 53 -9.00 9.59 3.82
CA GLN A 53 -9.46 10.14 5.10
C GLN A 53 -10.52 9.25 5.78
N ALA A 54 -10.33 7.93 5.72
CA ALA A 54 -11.24 6.99 6.36
C ALA A 54 -11.28 7.24 7.88
N THR A 55 -12.47 7.55 8.42
CA THR A 55 -12.66 7.87 9.84
C THR A 55 -12.52 6.65 10.74
N ILE A 56 -12.78 5.46 10.20
CA ILE A 56 -12.68 4.17 10.90
C ILE A 56 -11.98 3.20 9.95
N CYS A 57 -10.81 2.71 10.35
CA CYS A 57 -10.06 1.69 9.63
C CYS A 57 -10.05 0.41 10.46
N SER A 58 -10.70 -0.65 9.97
CA SER A 58 -10.66 -1.99 10.55
C SER A 58 -9.80 -2.90 9.67
N TRP A 59 -8.68 -3.37 10.19
CA TRP A 59 -7.90 -4.44 9.55
C TRP A 59 -8.15 -5.75 10.27
N ASP A 60 -8.75 -6.68 9.55
CA ASP A 60 -8.82 -8.07 9.98
C ASP A 60 -7.61 -8.83 9.41
N ASN A 61 -6.94 -9.62 10.23
CA ASN A 61 -5.83 -10.49 9.86
C ASN A 61 -4.51 -9.81 9.35
N THR A 62 -4.03 -8.75 10.02
CA THR A 62 -2.81 -8.03 9.62
C THR A 62 -1.52 -8.85 9.76
N THR A 63 -1.43 -9.76 10.74
CA THR A 63 -0.21 -10.52 11.10
C THR A 63 -0.14 -11.95 10.58
N CYS A 64 -1.24 -12.54 10.08
CA CYS A 64 -1.15 -13.83 9.42
C CYS A 64 -0.59 -13.60 8.02
N GLY A 65 0.69 -13.92 7.85
CA GLY A 65 1.30 -14.04 6.54
C GLY A 65 0.61 -15.16 5.76
N PRO A 66 0.58 -15.10 4.41
CA PRO A 66 0.24 -16.26 3.59
C PRO A 66 1.22 -17.44 3.80
N ASP A 67 2.29 -17.22 4.56
CA ASP A 67 3.35 -18.17 4.87
C ASP A 67 3.16 -18.86 6.23
N ALA A 68 1.91 -19.07 6.67
CA ALA A 68 1.66 -20.00 7.76
C ALA A 68 2.26 -21.36 7.36
N PRO A 69 3.27 -21.90 8.09
CA PRO A 69 3.75 -23.23 7.81
C PRO A 69 2.58 -24.18 8.05
N LEU A 70 2.14 -24.82 6.98
CA LEU A 70 1.24 -25.97 7.07
C LEU A 70 1.94 -27.02 7.93
N LEU A 71 1.45 -27.22 9.15
CA LEU A 71 1.42 -28.56 9.71
C LEU A 71 0.27 -29.33 9.04
#